data_AF-A0A9X1W6N3-F1
#
_entry.id   AF-A0A9X1W6N3-F1
#
_cell.length_a   1.000
_cell.length_b   1.000
_cell.length_c   1.000
_cell.angle_alpha   90.00
_cell.angle_beta   90.00
_cell.angle_gamma   90.00
#
_symmetry.space_group_name_H-M   'P 1'
#
loop_
_entity.id
_entity.type
_entity.pdbx_description
1 polymer ?
#
loop_
_entity_poly.entity_id
_entity_poly.type
_entity_poly.pdbx_seq_one_letter_code
_entity_poly.pdbx_strand_id
1 'polypeptide(L)'
;MEWSFTLFPTIYDFWDYVKRNSEIPEKFYVLQEHLYSGQEPKSNKIKAIEYYLGWRSLLFTLKDHLGSEANHAALVFFISTEKGAKIYTIDPGKITLDELLEIPEGEVYQDDLEQLRNDISLIDGHQKERRDVLRTSLSEILEDSQKETSIPALIRQGRRLRKKYQENYDLYLHKFSVNKLLSEIEEKSTDYIGKINESISSSQTKAFAIPGAIIAIAALVRNTDSLALFLVCFGLLCIWLLTVIANNIHNEAYASLKDQIKRSLKRYEVMKDEDEVRVSAEQAKEKLLSLIDRSEKRLRFINRLALAVFLLGCFYAVATNKTARNSVMYLIDTTKTHLSPFSRIERFSWDVNDRLIRNGRLGSVENVSKKNANEARH
;
A
#
# COMPACT_ATOMS: atom_id res chain seq x y z
N MET A 1 45.23 -26.10 39.79
CA MET A 1 43.80 -26.44 39.68
C MET A 1 43.28 -26.57 41.10
N GLU A 2 42.87 -25.45 41.69
CA GLU A 2 42.21 -25.46 42.99
C GLU A 2 40.80 -26.01 42.79
N TRP A 3 40.52 -27.15 43.39
CA TRP A 3 39.17 -27.70 43.44
C TRP A 3 38.41 -26.89 44.49
N SER A 4 37.80 -25.77 44.11
CA SER A 4 36.93 -25.00 45.00
C SER A 4 35.58 -25.72 45.12
N PHE A 5 35.52 -26.66 46.07
CA PHE A 5 34.25 -27.26 46.48
C PHE A 5 33.54 -26.32 47.44
N THR A 6 32.36 -25.81 47.04
CA THR A 6 31.66 -24.79 47.81
C THR A 6 30.63 -25.45 48.72
N LEU A 7 30.83 -25.33 50.04
CA LEU A 7 29.96 -25.90 51.06
C LEU A 7 29.01 -24.84 51.61
N PHE A 8 27.73 -25.19 51.69
CA PHE A 8 26.69 -24.32 52.24
C PHE A 8 26.02 -25.01 53.44
N PRO A 9 25.93 -24.36 54.61
CA PRO A 9 25.27 -24.93 55.77
C PRO A 9 23.78 -25.21 55.51
N THR A 10 23.08 -24.25 54.89
CA THR A 10 21.65 -24.32 54.61
C THR A 10 21.33 -23.92 53.17
N ILE A 11 20.11 -24.24 52.70
CA ILE A 11 19.64 -23.76 51.40
C ILE A 11 19.53 -22.22 51.33
N TYR A 12 19.35 -21.55 52.47
CA TYR A 12 19.30 -20.09 52.54
C TYR A 12 20.68 -19.48 52.27
N ASP A 13 21.74 -20.08 52.81
CA ASP A 13 23.12 -19.65 52.54
C ASP A 13 23.48 -19.83 51.06
N PHE A 14 23.03 -20.94 50.48
CA PHE A 14 23.16 -21.19 49.04
C PHE A 14 22.39 -20.15 48.22
N TRP A 15 21.14 -19.86 48.58
CA TRP A 15 20.32 -18.85 47.93
C TRP A 15 20.96 -17.45 47.99
N ASP A 16 21.48 -17.05 49.15
CA ASP A 16 22.15 -15.77 49.32
C ASP A 16 23.44 -15.67 48.50
N TYR A 17 24.18 -16.76 48.38
CA TYR A 17 25.31 -16.84 47.45
C TYR A 17 24.87 -16.65 46.00
N VAL A 18 23.84 -17.39 45.56
CA VAL A 18 23.34 -17.32 44.17
C VAL A 18 22.78 -15.94 43.85
N LYS A 19 22.08 -15.29 44.77
CA LYS A 19 21.63 -13.89 44.61
C LYS A 19 22.80 -12.93 44.45
N ARG A 20 23.87 -13.07 45.24
CA ARG A 20 25.04 -12.18 45.14
C ARG A 20 25.80 -12.37 43.83
N ASN A 21 26.08 -13.61 43.45
CA ASN A 21 26.96 -13.91 42.32
C ASN A 21 26.20 -14.03 40.98
N SER A 22 24.87 -14.16 41.00
CA SER A 22 24.04 -14.38 39.79
C SER A 22 24.32 -15.69 39.06
N GLU A 23 24.95 -16.65 39.73
CA GLU A 23 25.33 -17.95 39.18
C GLU A 23 25.27 -19.04 40.25
N ILE A 24 25.11 -20.29 39.80
CA ILE A 24 25.23 -21.48 40.65
C ILE A 24 26.68 -21.98 40.55
N PRO A 25 27.37 -22.27 41.67
CA PRO A 25 28.70 -22.88 41.63
C PRO A 25 28.70 -24.21 40.89
N GLU A 26 29.73 -24.48 40.07
CA GLU A 26 29.86 -25.76 39.35
C GLU A 26 29.84 -26.97 40.29
N LYS A 27 30.45 -26.84 41.47
CA LYS A 27 30.50 -27.87 42.50
C LYS A 27 30.05 -27.31 43.84
N PHE A 28 28.86 -27.71 44.26
CA PHE A 28 28.29 -27.34 45.55
C PHE A 28 27.74 -28.54 46.31
N TYR A 29 27.65 -28.38 47.63
CA TYR A 29 26.92 -29.25 48.53
C TYR A 29 26.24 -28.44 49.65
N VAL A 30 24.96 -28.69 49.88
CA VAL A 30 24.13 -28.08 50.93
C VAL A 30 23.93 -29.11 52.04
N LEU A 31 24.43 -28.81 53.24
CA LEU A 31 24.59 -29.77 54.33
C LEU A 31 23.25 -30.25 54.92
N GLN A 32 22.35 -29.33 55.27
CA GLN A 32 21.08 -29.69 55.92
C GLN A 32 20.10 -30.40 54.98
N GLU A 33 19.99 -29.94 53.74
CA GLU A 33 19.06 -30.49 52.75
C GLU A 33 19.66 -31.64 51.93
N HIS A 34 20.94 -31.97 52.15
CA HIS A 34 21.69 -32.99 51.40
C HIS A 34 21.64 -32.80 49.87
N LEU A 35 21.65 -31.56 49.40
CA LEU A 35 21.59 -31.21 47.97
C LEU A 35 22.99 -31.03 47.39
N TYR A 36 23.24 -31.51 46.18
CA TYR A 36 24.56 -31.40 45.56
C TYR A 36 24.52 -31.29 44.04
N SER A 37 25.57 -30.70 43.48
CA SER A 37 25.72 -30.40 42.03
C SER A 37 25.50 -31.59 41.08
N GLY A 38 25.86 -32.80 41.48
CA GLY A 38 25.73 -34.03 40.67
C GLY A 38 24.44 -34.83 40.91
N GLN A 39 23.45 -34.29 41.62
CA GLN A 39 22.23 -35.01 41.98
C GLN A 39 21.28 -35.16 40.77
N GLU A 40 20.93 -36.39 40.42
CA GLU A 40 19.86 -36.69 39.46
C GLU A 40 18.77 -37.59 40.08
N PRO A 41 17.47 -37.24 39.93
CA PRO A 41 16.94 -36.02 39.33
C PRO A 41 17.23 -34.77 40.18
N LYS A 42 17.37 -33.60 39.53
CA LYS A 42 17.55 -32.32 40.24
C LYS A 42 16.39 -32.04 41.19
N SER A 43 16.71 -31.60 42.40
CA SER A 43 15.72 -31.15 43.39
C SER A 43 14.90 -29.96 42.90
N ASN A 44 13.61 -29.93 43.25
CA ASN A 44 12.70 -28.85 42.85
C ASN A 44 13.16 -27.47 43.37
N LYS A 45 13.83 -27.43 44.53
CA LYS A 45 14.44 -26.20 45.06
C LYS A 45 15.52 -25.66 44.12
N ILE A 46 16.38 -26.54 43.60
CA ILE A 46 17.44 -26.15 42.66
C ILE A 46 16.85 -25.72 41.32
N LYS A 47 15.83 -26.43 40.81
CA LYS A 47 15.11 -26.03 39.58
C LYS A 47 14.48 -24.64 39.70
N ALA A 48 13.86 -24.32 40.83
CA ALA A 48 13.29 -23.00 41.07
C ALA A 48 14.36 -21.90 41.07
N ILE A 49 15.52 -22.17 41.68
CA ILE A 49 16.67 -21.25 41.68
C ILE A 49 17.23 -21.05 40.25
N GLU A 50 17.36 -22.13 39.47
CA GLU A 50 17.75 -22.06 38.05
C GLU A 50 16.76 -21.22 37.23
N TYR A 51 15.46 -21.41 37.45
CA TYR A 51 14.41 -20.64 36.78
C TYR A 51 14.50 -19.15 37.11
N TYR A 52 14.69 -18.80 38.39
CA TYR A 52 14.94 -17.43 38.82
C TYR A 52 16.18 -16.82 38.14
N LEU A 53 17.28 -17.56 38.05
CA LEU A 53 18.49 -17.07 37.37
C LEU A 53 18.25 -16.82 35.89
N GLY A 54 17.49 -17.68 35.21
CA GLY A 54 17.09 -17.47 33.83
C GLY A 54 16.30 -16.17 33.64
N TRP A 55 15.34 -15.90 34.53
CA TRP A 55 14.58 -14.64 34.54
C TRP A 55 15.46 -13.42 34.81
N ARG A 56 16.34 -13.50 35.80
CA ARG A 56 17.29 -12.43 36.11
C ARG A 56 18.17 -12.13 34.91
N SER A 57 18.69 -13.15 34.24
CA SER A 57 19.49 -13.01 33.01
C SER A 57 18.69 -12.32 31.90
N LEU A 58 17.47 -12.79 31.62
CA LEU A 58 16.58 -12.19 30.62
C LEU A 58 16.34 -10.70 30.90
N LEU A 59 15.91 -10.37 32.11
CA LEU A 59 15.64 -9.00 32.52
C LEU A 59 16.90 -8.11 32.45
N PHE A 60 18.06 -8.67 32.77
CA PHE A 60 19.33 -7.95 32.66
C PHE A 60 19.67 -7.62 31.20
N THR A 61 19.38 -8.51 30.25
CA THR A 61 19.53 -8.24 28.80
C THR A 61 18.56 -7.18 28.30
N LEU A 62 17.37 -7.13 28.89
CA LEU A 62 16.33 -6.18 28.50
C LEU A 62 16.50 -4.80 29.13
N LYS A 63 17.20 -4.63 30.25
CA LYS A 63 17.32 -3.34 30.96
C LYS A 63 17.91 -2.21 30.10
N ASP A 64 17.60 -0.97 30.46
CA ASP A 64 18.31 0.20 29.91
C ASP A 64 19.43 0.63 30.83
N HIS A 65 19.11 0.78 32.12
CA HIS A 65 20.04 1.27 33.13
C HIS A 65 19.95 0.43 34.41
N LEU A 66 21.00 0.48 35.21
CA LEU A 66 20.95 0.06 36.61
C LEU A 66 20.45 1.24 37.44
N GLY A 67 19.72 0.96 38.53
CA GLY A 67 19.24 1.97 39.46
C GLY A 67 20.39 2.78 40.09
N SER A 68 20.04 3.93 40.69
CA SER A 68 20.98 4.85 41.36
C SER A 68 21.78 4.17 42.49
N GLU A 69 22.90 4.79 42.91
CA GLU A 69 23.92 4.31 43.86
C GLU A 69 23.39 3.78 45.22
N ALA A 70 22.14 4.04 45.59
CA ALA A 70 21.53 3.44 46.79
C ALA A 70 20.91 2.04 46.55
N ASN A 71 20.61 1.68 45.30
CA ASN A 71 19.82 0.51 44.89
C ASN A 71 20.48 -0.24 43.70
N HIS A 72 21.79 -0.50 43.79
CA HIS A 72 22.64 -1.08 42.73
C HIS A 72 22.12 -2.40 42.08
N ALA A 73 21.11 -3.06 42.65
CA ALA A 73 20.49 -4.27 42.09
C ALA A 73 19.22 -4.02 41.25
N ALA A 74 18.62 -2.82 41.31
CA ALA A 74 17.38 -2.54 40.61
C ALA A 74 17.60 -2.34 39.09
N LEU A 75 16.82 -3.04 38.30
CA LEU A 75 16.78 -2.97 36.84
C LEU A 75 15.74 -1.93 36.42
N VAL A 76 16.17 -0.92 35.66
CA VAL A 76 15.30 0.16 35.18
C VAL A 76 15.03 0.00 33.68
N PHE A 77 13.74 0.02 33.33
CA PHE A 77 13.23 -0.10 31.97
C PHE A 77 12.49 1.18 31.58
N PHE A 78 13.02 1.88 30.58
CA PHE A 78 12.41 3.04 29.96
C PHE A 78 11.68 2.63 28.69
N ILE A 79 10.36 2.52 28.74
CA ILE A 79 9.57 2.01 27.62
C ILE A 79 8.70 3.15 27.10
N SER A 80 8.99 3.58 25.88
CA SER A 80 8.19 4.56 25.14
C SER A 80 6.96 3.87 24.55
N THR A 81 5.78 4.30 24.99
CA THR A 81 4.50 3.87 24.42
C THR A 81 3.83 5.04 23.71
N GLU A 82 2.81 4.78 22.88
CA GLU A 82 2.03 5.83 22.19
C GLU A 82 1.39 6.85 23.17
N LYS A 83 1.18 6.45 24.42
CA LYS A 83 0.61 7.29 25.50
C LYS A 83 1.65 8.07 26.30
N GLY A 84 2.94 7.94 25.96
CA GLY A 84 4.08 8.53 26.66
C GLY A 84 5.12 7.50 27.10
N ALA A 85 6.25 8.00 27.63
CA ALA A 85 7.29 7.14 28.17
C ALA A 85 7.02 6.79 29.64
N LYS A 86 7.11 5.49 29.97
CA LYS A 86 6.98 4.99 31.34
C LYS A 86 8.28 4.36 31.80
N ILE A 87 8.54 4.51 33.10
CA ILE A 87 9.71 3.93 33.77
C ILE A 87 9.22 2.81 34.68
N TYR A 88 9.72 1.61 34.44
CA TYR A 88 9.51 0.45 35.30
C TYR A 88 10.80 0.13 36.05
N THR A 89 10.70 -0.08 37.35
CA THR A 89 11.83 -0.49 38.20
C THR A 89 11.51 -1.85 38.78
N ILE A 90 12.39 -2.81 38.53
CA ILE A 90 12.27 -4.19 39.04
C ILE A 90 13.53 -4.51 39.82
N ASP A 91 13.41 -5.01 41.04
CA ASP A 91 14.57 -5.41 41.85
C ASP A 91 14.62 -6.94 42.04
N PRO A 92 15.38 -7.67 41.21
CA PRO A 92 15.63 -9.11 41.37
C PRO A 92 16.13 -9.49 42.77
N GLY A 93 16.83 -8.60 43.48
CA GLY A 93 17.44 -8.90 44.77
C GLY A 93 16.45 -9.00 45.93
N LYS A 94 15.23 -8.43 45.78
CA LYS A 94 14.22 -8.39 46.86
C LYS A 94 13.46 -9.70 47.08
N ILE A 95 13.50 -10.63 46.12
CA ILE A 95 12.81 -11.92 46.25
C ILE A 95 13.44 -12.77 47.36
N THR A 96 12.59 -13.28 48.25
CA THR A 96 12.96 -14.24 49.29
C THR A 96 12.92 -15.67 48.75
N LEU A 97 13.63 -16.59 49.41
CA LEU A 97 13.61 -18.00 49.00
C LEU A 97 12.19 -18.59 49.16
N ASP A 98 11.48 -18.21 50.22
CA ASP A 98 10.14 -18.70 50.48
C ASP A 98 9.16 -18.28 49.37
N GLU A 99 9.16 -17.01 48.96
CA GLU A 99 8.35 -16.52 47.84
C GLU A 99 8.64 -17.24 46.52
N LEU A 100 9.91 -17.62 46.29
CA LEU A 100 10.32 -18.39 45.13
C LEU A 100 9.81 -19.83 45.19
N LEU A 101 9.90 -20.47 46.35
CA LEU A 101 9.46 -21.86 46.55
C LEU A 101 7.94 -22.00 46.63
N GLU A 102 7.21 -20.91 46.91
CA GLU A 102 5.75 -20.85 46.83
C GLU A 102 5.19 -20.85 45.40
N ILE A 103 6.05 -20.67 44.38
CA ILE A 103 5.62 -20.73 42.97
C ILE A 103 5.23 -22.19 42.65
N PRO A 104 3.97 -22.46 42.25
CA PRO A 104 3.55 -23.81 41.89
C PRO A 104 4.35 -24.36 40.72
N GLU A 105 4.66 -25.66 40.71
CA GLU A 105 5.38 -26.31 39.59
C GLU A 105 4.68 -26.10 38.23
N GLY A 106 3.35 -26.03 38.22
CA GLY A 106 2.55 -25.75 37.02
C GLY A 106 2.70 -24.32 36.47
N GLU A 107 3.34 -23.43 37.22
CA GLU A 107 3.66 -22.04 36.82
C GLU A 107 5.14 -21.84 36.49
N VAL A 108 5.94 -22.91 36.51
CA VAL A 108 7.34 -22.91 36.08
C VAL A 108 7.41 -23.22 34.59
N TYR A 109 7.59 -22.17 33.79
CA TYR A 109 7.63 -22.26 32.33
C TYR A 109 9.06 -22.13 31.79
N GLN A 110 9.91 -23.13 32.05
CA GLN A 110 11.32 -23.13 31.66
C GLN A 110 11.49 -23.02 30.12
N ASP A 111 10.75 -23.83 29.36
CA ASP A 111 10.83 -23.85 27.89
C ASP A 111 10.44 -22.49 27.27
N ASP A 112 9.38 -21.85 27.80
CA ASP A 112 8.92 -20.54 27.33
C ASP A 112 9.99 -19.47 27.59
N LEU A 113 10.68 -19.53 28.73
CA LEU A 113 11.77 -18.62 29.08
C LEU A 113 12.99 -18.84 28.18
N GLU A 114 13.36 -20.09 27.90
CA GLU A 114 14.47 -20.40 26.99
C GLU A 114 14.18 -19.94 25.56
N GLN A 115 12.95 -20.11 25.07
CA GLN A 115 12.54 -19.57 23.78
C GLN A 115 12.69 -18.04 23.73
N LEU A 116 12.18 -17.31 24.73
CA LEU A 116 12.34 -15.86 24.79
C LEU A 116 13.81 -15.43 24.75
N ARG A 117 14.68 -16.14 25.47
CA ARG A 117 16.13 -15.87 25.48
C ARG A 117 16.77 -16.17 24.12
N ASN A 118 16.38 -17.26 23.47
CA ASN A 118 16.89 -17.62 22.14
C ASN A 118 16.45 -16.60 21.08
N ASP A 119 15.19 -16.17 21.13
CA ASP A 119 14.63 -15.20 20.19
C ASP A 119 15.39 -13.86 20.24
N ILE A 120 15.71 -13.36 21.44
CA ILE A 120 16.46 -12.08 21.57
C ILE A 120 17.98 -12.23 21.44
N SER A 121 18.54 -13.42 21.64
CA SER A 121 19.99 -13.64 21.55
C SER A 121 20.46 -13.96 20.13
N LEU A 122 19.55 -14.29 19.21
CA LEU A 122 19.88 -14.45 17.80
C LEU A 122 20.49 -13.16 17.25
N ILE A 123 21.73 -13.26 16.76
CA ILE A 123 22.50 -12.13 16.23
C ILE A 123 22.21 -12.01 14.74
N ASP A 124 21.33 -11.08 14.38
CA ASP A 124 21.03 -10.69 13.01
C ASP A 124 20.60 -9.21 12.94
N GLY A 125 20.24 -8.74 11.75
CA GLY A 125 19.78 -7.36 11.53
C GLY A 125 18.44 -7.00 12.17
N HIS A 126 17.77 -7.94 12.85
CA HIS A 126 16.48 -7.76 13.53
C HIS A 126 16.56 -7.98 15.05
N GLN A 127 17.77 -8.19 15.59
CA GLN A 127 17.97 -8.44 17.01
C GLN A 127 17.42 -7.31 17.89
N LYS A 128 17.67 -6.07 17.49
CA LYS A 128 17.24 -4.88 18.24
C LYS A 128 15.72 -4.80 18.28
N GLU A 129 15.06 -5.05 17.15
CA GLU A 129 13.62 -4.98 17.00
C GLU A 129 12.94 -6.11 17.78
N ARG A 130 13.49 -7.33 17.77
CA ARG A 130 13.00 -8.43 18.63
C ARG A 130 13.10 -8.05 20.11
N ARG A 131 14.22 -7.45 20.53
CA ARG A 131 14.40 -6.96 21.90
C ARG A 131 13.38 -5.87 22.25
N ASP A 132 13.14 -4.92 21.37
CA ASP A 132 12.21 -3.81 21.60
C ASP A 132 10.76 -4.28 21.68
N VAL A 133 10.34 -5.21 20.82
CA VAL A 133 9.01 -5.86 20.89
C VAL A 133 8.84 -6.62 22.21
N LEU A 134 9.88 -7.35 22.67
CA LEU A 134 9.82 -8.03 23.96
C LEU A 134 9.71 -7.04 25.13
N ARG A 135 10.41 -5.90 25.05
CA ARG A 135 10.28 -4.83 26.06
C ARG A 135 8.87 -4.25 26.10
N THR A 136 8.26 -3.96 24.94
CA THR A 136 6.86 -3.50 24.90
C THR A 136 5.93 -4.54 25.52
N SER A 137 6.10 -5.80 25.17
CA SER A 137 5.31 -6.90 25.73
C SER A 137 5.49 -7.02 27.25
N LEU A 138 6.71 -6.82 27.75
CA LEU A 138 7.01 -6.76 29.17
C LEU A 138 6.26 -5.59 29.82
N SER A 139 6.28 -4.38 29.26
CA SER A 139 5.52 -3.26 29.85
C SER A 139 4.04 -3.55 30.00
N GLU A 140 3.40 -4.20 29.03
CA GLU A 140 1.99 -4.53 29.10
C GLU A 140 1.67 -5.51 30.24
N ILE A 141 2.56 -6.48 30.49
CA ILE A 141 2.44 -7.38 31.64
C ILE A 141 2.60 -6.63 32.97
N LEU A 142 3.50 -5.64 33.02
CA LEU A 142 3.75 -4.84 34.23
C LEU A 142 2.63 -3.81 34.48
N GLU A 143 1.95 -3.31 33.46
CA GLU A 143 0.80 -2.40 33.60
C GLU A 143 -0.43 -3.12 34.16
N ASP A 144 -0.66 -4.36 33.75
CA ASP A 144 -1.78 -5.17 34.24
C ASP A 144 -1.60 -5.58 35.71
N SER A 145 -0.37 -5.58 36.23
CA SER A 145 -0.12 -5.77 37.65
C SER A 145 -0.32 -4.46 38.42
N GLN A 146 -1.53 -4.26 38.97
CA GLN A 146 -1.90 -3.07 39.76
C GLN A 146 -1.14 -2.91 41.11
N LYS A 147 -0.25 -3.83 41.47
CA LYS A 147 0.57 -3.81 42.69
C LYS A 147 2.05 -3.76 42.32
N GLU A 148 2.88 -3.27 43.25
CA GLU A 148 4.34 -3.17 43.12
C GLU A 148 4.94 -4.28 42.27
N THR A 149 5.77 -3.88 41.30
CA THR A 149 6.40 -4.71 40.27
C THR A 149 7.34 -5.74 40.90
N SER A 150 6.76 -6.82 41.41
CA SER A 150 7.45 -7.86 42.17
C SER A 150 7.89 -8.99 41.24
N ILE A 151 9.16 -9.38 41.33
CA ILE A 151 9.77 -10.46 40.53
C ILE A 151 8.97 -11.76 40.61
N PRO A 152 8.54 -12.26 41.78
CA PRO A 152 7.64 -13.41 41.87
C PRO A 152 6.40 -13.31 40.98
N ALA A 153 5.74 -12.15 40.95
CA ALA A 153 4.53 -11.95 40.15
C ALA A 153 4.82 -11.96 38.64
N LEU A 154 6.00 -11.52 38.23
CA LEU A 154 6.44 -11.59 36.84
C LEU A 154 6.81 -13.02 36.42
N ILE A 155 7.53 -13.75 37.29
CA ILE A 155 7.93 -15.15 37.05
C ILE A 155 6.69 -16.03 36.80
N ARG A 156 5.65 -15.89 37.65
CA ARG A 156 4.37 -16.62 37.50
C ARG A 156 3.64 -16.29 36.19
N GLN A 157 3.88 -15.11 35.63
CA GLN A 157 3.29 -14.67 34.36
C GLN A 157 4.14 -15.01 33.12
N GLY A 158 5.15 -15.87 33.24
CA GLY A 158 6.07 -16.21 32.15
C GLY A 158 5.41 -16.64 30.84
N ARG A 159 4.46 -17.57 30.91
CA ARG A 159 3.70 -18.02 29.73
C ARG A 159 2.91 -16.88 29.10
N ARG A 160 2.34 -15.99 29.93
CA ARG A 160 1.59 -14.82 29.46
C ARG A 160 2.51 -13.85 28.73
N LEU A 161 3.71 -13.60 29.25
CA LEU A 161 4.72 -12.79 28.58
C LEU A 161 5.12 -13.38 27.22
N ARG A 162 5.39 -14.70 27.16
CA ARG A 162 5.72 -15.39 25.90
C ARG A 162 4.64 -15.25 24.84
N LYS A 163 3.38 -15.48 25.23
CA LYS A 163 2.22 -15.33 24.34
C LYS A 163 2.09 -13.90 23.84
N LYS A 164 2.21 -12.93 24.75
CA LYS A 164 2.10 -11.51 24.42
C LYS A 164 3.22 -11.05 23.49
N TYR A 165 4.44 -11.53 23.72
CA TYR A 165 5.56 -11.32 22.82
C TYR A 165 5.27 -11.84 21.41
N GLN A 166 4.72 -13.05 21.28
CA GLN A 166 4.37 -13.60 19.97
C GLN A 166 3.34 -12.74 19.25
N GLU A 167 2.25 -12.35 19.94
CA GLU A 167 1.21 -11.48 19.38
C GLU A 167 1.79 -10.13 18.90
N ASN A 168 2.61 -9.49 19.75
CA ASN A 168 3.23 -8.21 19.40
C ASN A 168 4.27 -8.33 18.30
N TYR A 169 4.99 -9.46 18.23
CA TYR A 169 5.97 -9.71 17.17
C TYR A 169 5.30 -9.99 15.84
N ASP A 170 4.23 -10.77 15.82
CA ASP A 170 3.42 -11.00 14.61
C ASP A 170 2.83 -9.68 14.10
N LEU A 171 2.30 -8.84 14.99
CA LEU A 171 1.83 -7.48 14.64
C LEU A 171 2.95 -6.61 14.08
N TYR A 172 4.14 -6.65 14.68
CA TYR A 172 5.30 -5.94 14.18
C TYR A 172 5.69 -6.39 12.76
N LEU A 173 5.71 -7.70 12.49
CA LEU A 173 6.02 -8.24 11.17
C LEU A 173 4.95 -7.84 10.13
N HIS A 174 3.68 -7.83 10.50
CA HIS A 174 2.60 -7.34 9.65
C HIS A 174 2.78 -5.86 9.32
N LYS A 175 3.01 -5.00 10.32
CA LYS A 175 3.27 -3.58 10.12
C LYS A 175 4.49 -3.32 9.24
N PHE A 176 5.57 -4.06 9.46
CA PHE A 176 6.78 -3.96 8.64
C PHE A 176 6.51 -4.34 7.18
N SER A 177 5.77 -5.43 6.95
CA SER A 177 5.40 -5.86 5.61
C SER A 177 4.52 -4.82 4.90
N VAL A 178 3.56 -4.22 5.62
CA VAL A 178 2.70 -3.16 5.10
C VAL A 178 3.51 -1.91 4.76
N ASN A 179 4.38 -1.45 5.66
CA ASN A 179 5.21 -0.26 5.44
C ASN A 179 6.17 -0.43 4.26
N LYS A 180 6.80 -1.59 4.14
CA LYS A 180 7.66 -1.91 2.99
C LYS A 180 6.87 -1.83 1.68
N LEU A 181 5.67 -2.38 1.69
CA LEU A 181 4.80 -2.43 0.53
C LEU A 181 4.25 -1.05 0.14
N LEU A 182 3.91 -0.20 1.12
CA LEU A 182 3.59 1.20 0.88
C LEU A 182 4.78 1.95 0.28
N SER A 183 5.98 1.76 0.82
CA SER A 183 7.21 2.36 0.31
C SER A 183 7.51 1.94 -1.14
N GLU A 184 7.36 0.66 -1.46
CA GLU A 184 7.50 0.15 -2.84
C GLU A 184 6.46 0.78 -3.77
N ILE A 185 5.22 0.96 -3.31
CA ILE A 185 4.17 1.64 -4.09
C ILE A 185 4.50 3.12 -4.30
N GLU A 186 4.98 3.82 -3.27
CA GLU A 186 5.38 5.23 -3.37
C GLU A 186 6.55 5.42 -4.34
N GLU A 187 7.54 4.53 -4.29
CA GLU A 187 8.66 4.50 -5.23
C GLU A 187 8.17 4.28 -6.66
N LYS A 188 7.35 3.25 -6.89
CA LYS A 188 6.79 2.95 -8.22
C LYS A 188 5.91 4.09 -8.74
N SER A 189 5.08 4.66 -7.87
CA SER A 189 4.26 5.83 -8.15
C SER A 189 5.11 6.99 -8.66
N THR A 190 6.21 7.28 -7.96
CA THR A 190 7.16 8.35 -8.33
C THR A 190 7.82 8.08 -9.68
N ASP A 191 8.30 6.85 -9.91
CA ASP A 191 8.85 6.43 -11.21
C ASP A 191 7.83 6.59 -12.35
N TYR A 192 6.58 6.18 -12.12
CA TYR A 192 5.51 6.35 -13.11
C TYR A 192 5.18 7.81 -13.40
N ILE A 193 5.12 8.67 -12.37
CA ILE A 193 4.95 10.11 -12.55
C ILE A 193 6.10 10.68 -13.39
N GLY A 194 7.34 10.24 -13.14
CA GLY A 194 8.51 10.58 -13.94
C GLY A 194 8.33 10.25 -15.42
N LYS A 195 7.95 9.00 -15.73
CA LYS A 195 7.69 8.52 -17.10
C LYS A 195 6.55 9.27 -17.80
N ILE A 196 5.48 9.59 -17.06
CA ILE A 196 4.37 10.41 -17.58
C ILE A 196 4.88 11.80 -17.97
N ASN A 197 5.64 12.45 -17.08
CA ASN A 197 6.19 13.77 -17.34
C ASN A 197 7.16 13.77 -18.54
N GLU A 198 7.97 12.73 -18.67
CA GLU A 198 8.86 12.55 -19.82
C GLU A 198 8.09 12.35 -21.13
N SER A 199 7.06 11.51 -21.15
CA SER A 199 6.19 11.32 -22.32
C SER A 199 5.46 12.61 -22.73
N ILE A 200 4.97 13.38 -21.75
CA ILE A 200 4.37 14.70 -22.00
C ILE A 200 5.40 15.66 -22.58
N SER A 201 6.59 15.76 -21.98
CA SER A 201 7.66 16.65 -22.42
C SER A 201 8.08 16.31 -23.86
N SER A 202 8.22 15.02 -24.18
CA SER A 202 8.49 14.54 -25.53
C SER A 202 7.39 14.94 -26.52
N SER A 203 6.12 14.74 -26.13
CA SER A 203 4.96 15.09 -26.97
C SER A 203 4.83 16.59 -27.19
N GLN A 204 5.11 17.40 -26.17
CA GLN A 204 5.14 18.87 -26.25
C GLN A 204 6.26 19.35 -27.18
N THR A 205 7.46 18.77 -27.05
CA THR A 205 8.61 19.09 -27.91
C THR A 205 8.30 18.81 -29.37
N LYS A 206 7.69 17.65 -29.66
CA LYS A 206 7.22 17.30 -31.02
C LYS A 206 6.13 18.25 -31.51
N ALA A 207 5.22 18.67 -30.63
CA ALA A 207 4.18 19.65 -30.96
C ALA A 207 4.77 21.03 -31.28
N PHE A 208 5.84 21.47 -30.60
CA PHE A 208 6.53 22.74 -30.91
C PHE A 208 7.29 22.72 -32.25
N ALA A 209 7.67 21.54 -32.74
CA ALA A 209 8.24 21.42 -34.09
C ALA A 209 7.20 21.71 -35.20
N ILE A 210 5.90 21.57 -34.89
CA ILE A 210 4.82 21.77 -35.86
C ILE A 210 4.77 23.24 -36.35
N PRO A 211 4.73 24.29 -35.50
CA PRO A 211 4.83 25.68 -35.97
C PRO A 211 6.06 25.96 -36.84
N GLY A 212 7.21 25.39 -36.50
CA GLY A 212 8.43 25.51 -37.31
C GLY A 212 8.25 24.93 -38.72
N ALA A 213 7.59 23.77 -38.81
CA ALA A 213 7.23 23.18 -40.10
C ALA A 213 6.26 24.09 -40.89
N ILE A 214 5.27 24.71 -40.25
CA ILE A 214 4.36 25.67 -40.90
C ILE A 214 5.13 26.86 -41.48
N ILE A 215 6.06 27.44 -40.72
CA ILE A 215 6.87 28.60 -41.17
C ILE A 215 7.74 28.21 -42.37
N ALA A 216 8.40 27.04 -42.30
CA ALA A 216 9.21 26.52 -43.40
C ALA A 216 8.36 26.30 -44.67
N ILE A 217 7.15 25.75 -44.51
CA ILE A 217 6.18 25.57 -45.60
C ILE A 217 5.75 26.92 -46.17
N ALA A 218 5.37 27.89 -45.34
CA ALA A 218 4.94 29.21 -45.79
C ALA A 218 6.04 29.94 -46.58
N ALA A 219 7.31 29.72 -46.22
CA ALA A 219 8.45 30.24 -46.98
C ALA A 219 8.61 29.56 -48.36
N LEU A 220 8.37 28.24 -48.44
CA LEU A 220 8.47 27.46 -49.69
C LEU A 220 7.34 27.77 -50.68
N VAL A 221 6.11 28.03 -50.20
CA VAL A 221 4.88 28.16 -51.01
C VAL A 221 4.85 29.39 -51.94
N ARG A 222 5.73 30.39 -51.73
CA ARG A 222 5.65 31.66 -52.48
C ARG A 222 5.94 31.54 -54.00
N ASN A 223 6.47 30.42 -54.50
CA ASN A 223 6.73 30.20 -55.94
C ASN A 223 6.67 28.71 -56.38
N THR A 224 5.95 27.86 -55.66
CA THR A 224 6.02 26.40 -55.87
C THR A 224 4.90 25.81 -56.73
N ASP A 225 5.28 24.77 -57.46
CA ASP A 225 4.42 23.99 -58.34
C ASP A 225 3.33 23.22 -57.56
N SER A 226 2.25 22.83 -58.25
CA SER A 226 1.12 22.11 -57.63
C SER A 226 1.52 20.79 -56.94
N LEU A 227 2.53 20.10 -57.46
CA LEU A 227 3.10 18.88 -56.85
C LEU A 227 3.81 19.15 -55.52
N ALA A 228 4.49 20.30 -55.38
CA ALA A 228 5.17 20.65 -54.14
C ALA A 228 4.15 20.96 -53.02
N LEU A 229 3.05 21.62 -53.35
CA LEU A 229 1.93 21.85 -52.42
C LEU A 229 1.26 20.55 -51.98
N PHE A 230 1.08 19.60 -52.91
CA PHE A 230 0.56 18.27 -52.57
C PHE A 230 1.50 17.53 -51.61
N LEU A 231 2.81 17.54 -51.89
CA LEU A 231 3.81 16.87 -51.06
C LEU A 231 3.90 17.48 -49.65
N VAL A 232 3.72 18.80 -49.54
CA VAL A 232 3.59 19.52 -48.27
C VAL A 232 2.35 19.08 -47.49
N CYS A 233 1.17 19.04 -48.13
CA CYS A 233 -0.07 18.61 -47.47
C CYS A 233 0.03 17.14 -47.04
N PHE A 234 0.64 16.29 -47.86
CA PHE A 234 0.91 14.89 -47.55
C PHE A 234 1.87 14.75 -46.36
N GLY A 235 2.93 15.56 -46.29
CA GLY A 235 3.84 15.62 -45.15
C GLY A 235 3.12 16.01 -43.86
N LEU A 236 2.24 17.02 -43.91
CA LEU A 236 1.42 17.42 -42.75
C LEU A 236 0.43 16.34 -42.33
N LEU A 237 -0.17 15.62 -43.29
CA LEU A 237 -1.05 14.48 -43.02
C LEU A 237 -0.28 13.36 -42.30
N CYS A 238 0.92 13.03 -42.77
CA CYS A 238 1.79 12.02 -42.16
C CYS A 238 2.21 12.42 -40.75
N ILE A 239 2.57 13.69 -40.51
CA ILE A 239 2.93 14.20 -39.18
C ILE A 239 1.72 14.13 -38.23
N TRP A 240 0.54 14.53 -38.69
CA TRP A 240 -0.70 14.43 -37.91
C TRP A 240 -1.00 12.96 -37.57
N LEU A 241 -0.97 12.08 -38.56
CA LEU A 241 -1.26 10.65 -38.39
C LEU A 241 -0.27 9.98 -37.42
N LEU A 242 1.03 10.26 -37.57
CA LEU A 242 2.07 9.75 -36.68
C LEU A 242 1.88 10.25 -35.24
N THR A 243 1.50 11.52 -35.07
CA THR A 243 1.21 12.12 -33.76
C THR A 243 0.00 11.46 -33.11
N VAL A 244 -1.08 11.23 -33.88
CA VAL A 244 -2.29 10.57 -33.38
C VAL A 244 -2.01 9.12 -32.99
N ILE A 245 -1.27 8.36 -33.82
CA ILE A 245 -0.90 6.97 -33.52
C ILE A 245 -0.04 6.90 -32.25
N ALA A 246 1.00 7.73 -32.15
CA ALA A 246 1.85 7.77 -30.96
C ALA A 246 1.06 8.11 -29.70
N ASN A 247 0.15 9.07 -29.79
CA ASN A 247 -0.69 9.48 -28.66
C ASN A 247 -1.74 8.42 -28.29
N ASN A 248 -2.24 7.65 -29.25
CA ASN A 248 -3.14 6.53 -28.97
C ASN A 248 -2.42 5.40 -28.21
N ILE A 249 -1.19 5.06 -28.59
CA ILE A 249 -0.36 4.09 -27.86
C ILE A 249 -0.15 4.56 -26.42
N HIS A 250 0.11 5.85 -26.20
CA HIS A 250 0.21 6.41 -24.86
C HIS A 250 -1.11 6.36 -24.08
N ASN A 251 -2.26 6.60 -24.70
CA ASN A 251 -3.57 6.44 -24.05
C ASN A 251 -3.85 5.00 -23.62
N GLU A 252 -3.51 4.01 -24.45
CA GLU A 252 -3.64 2.58 -24.09
C GLU A 252 -2.74 2.22 -22.90
N ALA A 253 -1.51 2.74 -22.89
CA ALA A 253 -0.59 2.60 -21.76
C ALA A 253 -1.14 3.25 -20.48
N TYR A 254 -1.75 4.44 -20.58
CA TYR A 254 -2.40 5.11 -19.44
C TYR A 254 -3.60 4.33 -18.91
N ALA A 255 -4.43 3.76 -19.79
CA ALA A 255 -5.55 2.91 -19.39
C ALA A 255 -5.07 1.66 -18.63
N SER A 256 -4.05 0.98 -19.16
CA SER A 256 -3.43 -0.18 -18.49
C SER A 256 -2.82 0.19 -17.13
N LEU A 257 -2.16 1.33 -17.03
CA LEU A 257 -1.57 1.84 -15.79
C LEU A 257 -2.64 2.16 -14.75
N LYS A 258 -3.72 2.84 -15.16
CA LYS A 258 -4.88 3.15 -14.31
C LYS A 258 -5.45 1.88 -13.67
N ASP A 259 -5.55 0.83 -14.47
CA ASP A 259 -6.04 -0.48 -14.06
C ASP A 259 -5.08 -1.20 -13.11
N GLN A 260 -3.77 -1.13 -13.36
CA GLN A 260 -2.76 -1.69 -12.45
C GLN A 260 -2.78 -0.99 -11.09
N ILE A 261 -2.83 0.35 -11.06
CA ILE A 261 -2.89 1.15 -9.82
C ILE A 261 -4.16 0.82 -9.03
N LYS A 262 -5.31 0.75 -9.70
CA LYS A 262 -6.57 0.34 -9.05
C LYS A 262 -6.46 -1.06 -8.44
N ARG A 263 -5.88 -2.03 -9.17
CA ARG A 263 -5.75 -3.41 -8.68
C ARG A 263 -4.75 -3.55 -7.54
N SER A 264 -3.59 -2.88 -7.62
CA SER A 264 -2.56 -2.95 -6.59
C SER A 264 -3.04 -2.30 -5.29
N LEU A 265 -3.72 -1.16 -5.37
CA LEU A 265 -4.18 -0.42 -4.19
C LEU A 265 -5.49 -0.92 -3.58
N LYS A 266 -6.33 -1.61 -4.36
CA LYS A 266 -7.59 -2.22 -3.87
C LYS A 266 -7.39 -3.19 -2.71
N ARG A 267 -6.21 -3.81 -2.58
CA ARG A 267 -5.93 -4.76 -1.49
C ARG A 267 -5.81 -4.06 -0.12
N TYR A 268 -5.43 -2.78 -0.09
CA TYR A 268 -5.28 -2.00 1.14
C TYR A 268 -6.58 -1.27 1.55
N GLU A 269 -7.51 -1.02 0.61
CA GLU A 269 -8.85 -0.53 0.93
C GLU A 269 -9.65 -1.52 1.81
N VAL A 270 -9.29 -2.80 1.77
CA VAL A 270 -10.00 -3.89 2.45
C VAL A 270 -9.42 -4.19 3.84
N MET A 271 -8.21 -3.70 4.16
CA MET A 271 -7.61 -3.84 5.50
C MET A 271 -8.34 -2.91 6.47
N LYS A 272 -9.19 -3.50 7.30
CA LYS A 272 -10.17 -2.82 8.16
C LYS A 272 -9.58 -2.25 9.46
N ASP A 273 -8.35 -2.64 9.81
CA ASP A 273 -7.77 -2.42 11.15
C ASP A 273 -6.72 -1.29 11.24
N GLU A 274 -6.32 -0.66 10.13
CA GLU A 274 -5.35 0.46 10.15
C GLU A 274 -5.83 1.64 9.31
N ASP A 275 -6.54 2.57 9.97
CA ASP A 275 -7.11 3.76 9.32
C ASP A 275 -6.05 4.64 8.65
N GLU A 276 -4.86 4.77 9.22
CA GLU A 276 -3.78 5.62 8.69
C GLU A 276 -3.22 5.07 7.37
N VAL A 277 -2.99 3.76 7.30
CA VAL A 277 -2.51 3.06 6.10
C VAL A 277 -3.54 3.16 4.98
N ARG A 278 -4.81 2.95 5.31
CA ARG A 278 -5.93 3.06 4.37
C ARG A 278 -6.05 4.47 3.80
N VAL A 279 -5.99 5.49 4.66
CA VAL A 279 -6.10 6.90 4.25
C VAL A 279 -4.93 7.30 3.35
N SER A 280 -3.70 6.92 3.71
CA SER A 280 -2.50 7.22 2.90
C SER A 280 -2.56 6.54 1.53
N ALA A 281 -2.95 5.26 1.48
CA ALA A 281 -3.11 4.50 0.25
C ALA A 281 -4.18 5.12 -0.67
N GLU A 282 -5.31 5.55 -0.11
CA GLU A 282 -6.40 6.16 -0.89
C GLU A 282 -6.01 7.54 -1.42
N GLN A 283 -5.32 8.36 -0.62
CA GLN A 283 -4.77 9.64 -1.08
C GLN A 283 -3.75 9.45 -2.21
N ALA A 284 -2.87 8.45 -2.11
CA ALA A 284 -1.91 8.12 -3.16
C ALA A 284 -2.62 7.68 -4.45
N LYS A 285 -3.63 6.82 -4.32
CA LYS A 285 -4.48 6.37 -5.44
C LYS A 285 -5.16 7.54 -6.13
N GLU A 286 -5.86 8.40 -5.40
CA GLU A 286 -6.55 9.56 -5.96
C GLU A 286 -5.58 10.52 -6.66
N LYS A 287 -4.44 10.82 -6.02
CA LYS A 287 -3.41 11.68 -6.59
C LYS A 287 -2.90 11.11 -7.91
N LEU A 288 -2.57 9.82 -7.96
CA LEU A 288 -2.09 9.15 -9.17
C LEU A 288 -3.13 9.11 -10.29
N LEU A 289 -4.37 8.72 -9.96
CA LEU A 289 -5.47 8.68 -10.92
C LEU A 289 -5.75 10.07 -11.49
N SER A 290 -5.69 11.11 -10.66
CA SER A 290 -5.88 12.51 -11.11
C SER A 290 -4.74 12.99 -12.03
N LEU A 291 -3.51 12.53 -11.81
CA LEU A 291 -2.38 12.83 -12.70
C LEU A 291 -2.56 12.16 -14.06
N ILE A 292 -2.91 10.87 -14.08
CA ILE A 292 -3.18 10.13 -15.32
C ILE A 292 -4.32 10.78 -16.11
N ASP A 293 -5.44 11.12 -15.47
CA ASP A 293 -6.57 11.78 -16.13
C ASP A 293 -6.18 13.16 -16.71
N ARG A 294 -5.38 13.95 -15.98
CA ARG A 294 -4.82 15.20 -16.51
C ARG A 294 -3.92 14.97 -17.72
N SER A 295 -3.10 13.92 -17.71
CA SER A 295 -2.22 13.56 -18.83
C SER A 295 -3.01 13.14 -20.06
N GLU A 296 -4.03 12.28 -19.92
CA GLU A 296 -4.94 11.91 -21.02
C GLU A 296 -5.66 13.13 -21.61
N LYS A 297 -6.11 14.06 -20.76
CA LYS A 297 -6.73 15.32 -21.21
C LYS A 297 -5.76 16.19 -22.02
N ARG A 298 -4.50 16.31 -21.56
CA ARG A 298 -3.44 17.05 -22.28
C ARG A 298 -3.11 16.40 -23.62
N LEU A 299 -3.02 15.07 -23.67
CA LEU A 299 -2.74 14.36 -24.91
C LEU A 299 -3.87 14.51 -25.94
N ARG A 300 -5.12 14.45 -25.49
CA ARG A 300 -6.28 14.77 -26.33
C ARG A 300 -6.28 16.22 -26.81
N PHE A 301 -5.81 17.16 -26.00
CA PHE A 301 -5.63 18.54 -26.43
C PHE A 301 -4.56 18.66 -27.52
N ILE A 302 -3.42 17.98 -27.38
CA ILE A 302 -2.36 17.93 -28.41
C ILE A 302 -2.90 17.35 -29.72
N ASN A 303 -3.67 16.25 -29.67
CA ASN A 303 -4.30 15.67 -30.88
C ASN A 303 -5.25 16.66 -31.57
N ARG A 304 -6.08 17.38 -30.81
CA ARG A 304 -6.97 18.42 -31.35
C ARG A 304 -6.19 19.58 -31.96
N LEU A 305 -5.10 20.00 -31.32
CA LEU A 305 -4.23 21.06 -31.82
C LEU A 305 -3.52 20.64 -33.11
N ALA A 306 -2.99 19.41 -33.17
CA ALA A 306 -2.36 18.87 -34.37
C ALA A 306 -3.36 18.81 -35.55
N LEU A 307 -4.62 18.41 -35.31
CA LEU A 307 -5.67 18.44 -36.32
C LEU A 307 -5.98 19.88 -36.78
N ALA A 308 -6.12 20.81 -35.84
CA ALA A 308 -6.39 22.21 -36.16
C ALA A 308 -5.27 22.81 -37.03
N VAL A 309 -4.01 22.50 -36.72
CA VAL A 309 -2.87 22.92 -37.54
C VAL A 309 -2.92 22.30 -38.93
N PHE A 310 -3.20 21.01 -39.05
CA PHE A 310 -3.34 20.33 -40.34
C PHE A 310 -4.40 21.03 -41.21
N LEU A 311 -5.59 21.27 -40.65
CA LEU A 311 -6.68 21.96 -41.35
C LEU A 311 -6.29 23.38 -41.76
N LEU A 312 -5.61 24.12 -40.89
CA LEU A 312 -5.17 25.50 -41.18
C LEU A 312 -4.07 25.54 -42.25
N GLY A 313 -3.16 24.58 -42.25
CA GLY A 313 -2.15 24.39 -43.29
C GLY A 313 -2.78 24.06 -44.65
N CYS A 314 -3.73 23.12 -44.69
CA CYS A 314 -4.48 22.81 -45.91
C CYS A 314 -5.29 24.01 -46.41
N PHE A 315 -5.96 24.74 -45.51
CA PHE A 315 -6.70 25.95 -45.87
C PHE A 315 -5.78 27.02 -46.47
N TYR A 316 -4.63 27.29 -45.86
CA TYR A 316 -3.65 28.24 -46.38
C TYR A 316 -3.12 27.84 -47.76
N ALA A 317 -2.79 26.56 -47.96
CA ALA A 317 -2.35 26.03 -49.24
C ALA A 317 -3.40 26.22 -50.36
N VAL A 318 -4.68 26.00 -50.06
CA VAL A 318 -5.79 26.20 -51.01
C VAL A 318 -6.05 27.69 -51.27
N ALA A 319 -5.97 28.54 -50.25
CA ALA A 319 -6.24 29.98 -50.38
C ALA A 319 -5.16 30.71 -51.21
N THR A 320 -3.91 30.27 -51.12
CA THR A 320 -2.77 30.91 -51.79
C THR A 320 -2.60 30.48 -53.26
N ASN A 321 -3.04 29.27 -53.64
CA ASN A 321 -2.86 28.76 -55.00
C ASN A 321 -4.17 28.77 -55.82
N LYS A 322 -4.23 29.55 -56.90
CA LYS A 322 -5.40 29.65 -57.81
C LYS A 322 -5.79 28.29 -58.42
N THR A 323 -4.84 27.44 -58.77
CA THR A 323 -5.08 26.11 -59.35
C THR A 323 -5.69 25.17 -58.32
N ALA A 324 -5.16 25.15 -57.10
CA ALA A 324 -5.72 24.35 -56.00
C ALA A 324 -7.15 24.77 -55.65
N ARG A 325 -7.43 26.08 -55.62
CA ARG A 325 -8.78 26.63 -55.43
C ARG A 325 -9.78 26.14 -56.48
N ASN A 326 -9.38 26.09 -57.75
CA ASN A 326 -10.23 25.63 -58.85
C ASN A 326 -10.50 24.11 -58.76
N SER A 327 -9.51 23.30 -58.39
CA SER A 327 -9.66 21.84 -58.20
C SER A 327 -10.59 21.50 -57.02
N VAL A 328 -10.50 22.22 -55.91
CA VAL A 328 -11.41 22.05 -54.77
C VAL A 328 -12.84 22.45 -55.15
N MET A 329 -13.01 23.55 -55.89
CA MET A 329 -14.32 23.97 -56.40
C MET A 329 -14.95 22.90 -57.30
N TYR A 330 -14.15 22.28 -58.18
CA TYR A 330 -14.59 21.17 -59.05
C TYR A 330 -15.02 19.94 -58.25
N LEU A 331 -14.31 19.56 -57.19
CA LEU A 331 -14.69 18.45 -56.30
C LEU A 331 -15.99 18.74 -55.51
N ILE A 332 -16.17 19.97 -55.03
CA ILE A 332 -17.40 20.40 -54.34
C ILE A 332 -18.61 20.38 -55.30
N ASP A 333 -18.40 20.76 -56.56
CA ASP A 333 -19.46 20.74 -57.56
C ASP A 333 -19.81 19.31 -58.03
N THR A 334 -18.80 18.43 -58.11
CA THR A 334 -18.96 17.01 -58.44
C THR A 334 -19.69 16.24 -57.33
N THR A 335 -19.44 16.57 -56.07
CA THR A 335 -20.15 15.97 -54.93
C THR A 335 -21.60 16.46 -54.83
N LYS A 336 -21.88 17.72 -55.16
CA LYS A 336 -23.26 18.24 -55.27
C LYS A 336 -24.05 17.59 -56.41
N THR A 337 -23.42 17.35 -57.55
CA THR A 337 -24.06 16.69 -58.70
C THR A 337 -24.31 15.19 -58.46
N HIS A 338 -23.42 14.49 -57.75
CA HIS A 338 -23.61 13.08 -57.35
C HIS A 338 -24.58 12.85 -56.17
N LEU A 339 -24.94 13.87 -55.39
CA LEU A 339 -26.02 13.79 -54.38
C LEU A 339 -27.43 14.00 -54.99
N SER A 340 -27.54 14.46 -56.24
CA SER A 340 -28.83 14.69 -56.90
C SER A 340 -29.72 13.44 -57.12
N PRO A 341 -29.20 12.20 -57.30
CA PRO A 341 -30.05 11.02 -57.47
C PRO A 341 -30.77 10.60 -56.18
N PHE A 342 -30.19 10.88 -55.01
CA PHE A 342 -30.79 10.52 -53.71
C PHE A 342 -32.02 11.37 -53.36
N SER A 343 -32.04 12.64 -53.78
CA SER A 343 -33.22 13.52 -53.61
C SER A 343 -34.44 13.13 -54.49
N ARG A 344 -34.23 12.22 -55.46
CA ARG A 344 -35.30 11.69 -56.33
C ARG A 344 -35.99 10.46 -55.72
N ILE A 345 -35.28 9.70 -54.88
CA ILE A 345 -35.80 8.50 -54.21
C ILE A 345 -36.71 8.90 -53.02
N GLU A 346 -36.37 9.96 -52.29
CA GLU A 346 -37.27 10.49 -51.24
C GLU A 346 -38.60 10.98 -51.80
N ARG A 347 -38.62 11.65 -52.97
CA ARG A 347 -39.87 12.10 -53.60
C ARG A 347 -40.78 10.96 -54.06
N PHE A 348 -40.21 9.80 -54.41
CA PHE A 348 -40.99 8.61 -54.77
C PHE A 348 -41.61 7.92 -53.53
N SER A 349 -40.91 7.97 -52.38
CA SER A 349 -41.40 7.44 -51.10
C SER A 349 -42.65 8.18 -50.57
N TRP A 350 -42.66 9.52 -50.68
CA TRP A 350 -43.82 10.31 -50.25
C TRP A 350 -45.08 10.12 -51.11
N ASP A 351 -44.93 9.94 -52.44
CA ASP A 351 -46.08 9.75 -53.34
C ASP A 351 -46.76 8.37 -53.19
N VAL A 352 -46.00 7.35 -52.76
CA VAL A 352 -46.55 6.02 -52.44
C VAL A 352 -47.29 6.02 -51.10
N ASN A 353 -46.76 6.72 -50.09
CA ASN A 353 -47.39 6.82 -48.78
C ASN A 353 -48.74 7.59 -48.86
N ASP A 354 -48.80 8.63 -49.69
CA ASP A 354 -50.00 9.46 -49.84
C ASP A 354 -51.15 8.76 -50.61
N ARG A 355 -50.84 7.77 -51.46
CA ARG A 355 -51.83 6.89 -52.10
C ARG A 355 -52.35 5.80 -51.15
N LEU A 356 -51.50 5.28 -50.27
CA LEU A 356 -51.90 4.28 -49.28
C LEU A 356 -52.80 4.89 -48.18
N ILE A 357 -52.55 6.13 -47.76
CA ILE A 357 -53.38 6.85 -46.79
C ILE A 357 -54.77 7.20 -47.36
N ARG A 358 -54.87 7.51 -48.66
CA ARG A 358 -56.16 7.73 -49.33
C ARG A 358 -57.00 6.46 -49.48
N ASN A 359 -56.38 5.31 -49.75
CA ASN A 359 -57.10 4.04 -49.87
C ASN A 359 -57.45 3.40 -48.51
N GLY A 360 -56.70 3.69 -47.44
CA GLY A 360 -56.96 3.18 -46.08
C GLY A 360 -58.10 3.87 -45.32
N ARG A 361 -58.62 5.01 -45.80
CA ARG A 361 -59.67 5.79 -45.12
C ARG A 361 -61.11 5.45 -45.52
N LEU A 362 -61.32 4.53 -46.46
CA LEU A 362 -62.65 4.11 -46.94
C LEU A 362 -63.20 2.84 -46.28
N GLY A 363 -62.51 2.25 -45.30
CA GLY A 363 -62.84 0.91 -44.79
C GLY A 363 -63.27 0.75 -43.33
N SER A 364 -63.34 1.79 -42.48
CA SER A 364 -63.44 1.53 -41.02
C SER A 364 -64.13 2.60 -40.16
N VAL A 365 -65.14 3.34 -40.65
CA VAL A 365 -65.98 4.18 -39.77
C VAL A 365 -67.43 4.23 -40.23
N GLU A 366 -68.09 3.09 -40.39
CA GLU A 366 -69.56 3.06 -40.50
C GLU A 366 -70.09 1.65 -40.16
N ASN A 367 -70.07 1.25 -38.88
CA ASN A 367 -70.97 0.18 -38.34
C ASN A 367 -70.84 -0.10 -36.82
N VAL A 368 -70.55 0.90 -35.97
CA VAL A 368 -70.51 0.68 -34.49
C VAL A 368 -71.36 1.70 -33.70
N SER A 369 -72.16 2.57 -34.33
CA SER A 369 -72.96 3.59 -33.61
C SER A 369 -74.46 3.55 -33.89
N LYS A 370 -75.09 2.37 -33.98
CA LYS A 370 -76.56 2.22 -34.06
C LYS A 370 -77.16 1.00 -33.34
N LYS A 371 -76.57 0.53 -32.22
CA LYS A 371 -77.18 -0.60 -31.46
C LYS A 371 -77.42 -0.40 -29.96
N ASN A 372 -77.10 0.74 -29.35
CA ASN A 372 -77.33 0.96 -27.90
C ASN A 372 -78.01 2.31 -27.59
N ALA A 373 -79.17 2.58 -28.20
CA ALA A 373 -80.00 3.74 -27.85
C ALA A 373 -81.49 3.51 -28.21
N ASN A 374 -82.04 2.33 -27.88
CA ASN A 374 -83.48 2.13 -27.94
C ASN A 374 -83.94 1.10 -26.90
N GLU A 375 -83.77 1.44 -25.62
CA GLU A 375 -84.39 0.75 -24.48
C GLU A 375 -84.44 1.74 -23.28
N ALA A 376 -85.21 2.82 -23.45
CA ALA A 376 -85.75 3.66 -22.37
C ALA A 376 -86.71 4.71 -22.97
N ARG A 377 -87.88 4.26 -23.44
CA ARG A 377 -89.18 4.99 -23.54
C ARG A 377 -90.19 4.14 -24.33
N HIS A 378 -90.68 3.07 -23.71
CA HIS A 378 -92.10 2.82 -23.44
C HIS A 378 -92.29 1.46 -22.78
#